data_AF-A0A6L5FCS6-F1
#
_entry.id   AF-A0A6L5FCS6-F1
#
_cell.length_a   1.000
_cell.length_b   1.000
_cell.length_c   1.000
_cell.angle_alpha   90.00
_cell.angle_beta   90.00
_cell.angle_gamma   90.00
#
_symmetry.space_group_name_H-M   'P 1'
#
loop_
_entity.id
_entity.type
_entity.pdbx_description
1 polymer ?
#
loop_
_entity_poly.entity_id
_entity_poly.type
_entity_poly.pdbx_seq_one_letter_code
_entity_poly.pdbx_strand_id
1 'polypeptide(L)'
;MPVIADPQRTRVPGALQHAVLLRRPGTVPDSAFCDGPGSAVQRCTLHRARDTHSKERPMTTRSKTIAAFVAASTVLLAVPAAAMDGEILIDQAKVNAGAITQGDAPGFPATLSRPGRYKLTGNLKVPAGKNGIEVAQHDVTIDLNGFTISSNPPGEAPTAVDAQDVSGLRVTNGTITGFFYAIVTGELGVIEDMRIVSSGHGVALEKGSRIRNSTIANGSAAGITSCKQCLIEQNVVTGNGLSGISVAGGSVLGNVIAGNGDYGLVSSTGDAIWAGYGNNLLFGNNGGNAQVFGPAFQLHPNVCQPACP
;
A
#
# COMPACT_ATOMS: atom_id res chain seq x y z
N MET A 1 -19.35 -56.49 -37.29
CA MET A 1 -20.18 -55.67 -38.21
C MET A 1 -20.28 -54.27 -37.62
N PRO A 2 -20.02 -53.19 -38.39
CA PRO A 2 -20.06 -51.83 -37.89
C PRO A 2 -21.43 -51.16 -38.11
N VAL A 3 -21.85 -50.31 -37.17
CA VAL A 3 -22.97 -49.37 -37.31
C VAL A 3 -22.44 -48.02 -36.80
N ILE A 4 -21.89 -47.21 -37.71
CA ILE A 4 -22.51 -45.98 -38.27
C ILE A 4 -22.56 -44.84 -37.24
N ALA A 5 -21.87 -43.75 -37.57
CA ALA A 5 -21.83 -42.51 -36.81
C ALA A 5 -22.93 -41.52 -37.25
N ASP A 6 -23.36 -40.66 -36.32
CA ASP A 6 -24.15 -39.45 -36.61
C ASP A 6 -23.48 -38.23 -35.92
N PRO A 7 -23.02 -37.21 -36.67
CA PRO A 7 -22.35 -36.04 -36.12
C PRO A 7 -23.31 -34.86 -35.88
N GLN A 8 -24.15 -34.92 -34.85
CA GLN A 8 -24.99 -33.77 -34.47
C GLN A 8 -24.23 -32.69 -33.69
N ARG A 9 -24.08 -31.54 -34.35
CA ARG A 9 -23.51 -30.30 -33.78
C ARG A 9 -24.40 -29.75 -32.67
N THR A 10 -23.94 -29.79 -31.42
CA THR A 10 -24.45 -28.91 -30.35
C THR A 10 -23.49 -27.74 -30.15
N ARG A 11 -23.96 -26.53 -30.50
CA ARG A 11 -23.17 -25.29 -30.38
C ARG A 11 -23.11 -24.89 -28.92
N VAL A 12 -21.91 -24.61 -28.41
CA VAL A 12 -21.74 -23.95 -27.10
C VAL A 12 -22.19 -22.48 -27.22
N PRO A 13 -23.22 -22.03 -26.49
CA PRO A 13 -23.56 -20.61 -26.40
C PRO A 13 -22.64 -19.96 -25.35
N GLY A 14 -21.77 -19.03 -25.77
CA GLY A 14 -20.89 -18.33 -24.81
C GLY A 14 -19.61 -17.72 -25.38
N ALA A 15 -19.21 -18.04 -26.60
CA ALA A 15 -18.03 -17.43 -27.24
C ALA A 15 -18.34 -16.00 -27.71
N LEU A 16 -18.13 -15.01 -26.83
CA LEU A 16 -18.05 -13.59 -27.20
C LEU A 16 -16.83 -13.38 -28.12
N GLN A 17 -17.07 -13.27 -29.42
CA GLN A 17 -16.05 -12.89 -30.39
C GLN A 17 -15.60 -11.45 -30.13
N HIS A 18 -14.29 -11.23 -30.02
CA HIS A 18 -13.69 -9.89 -29.97
C HIS A 18 -13.91 -9.18 -31.31
N ALA A 19 -14.97 -8.39 -31.40
CA ALA A 19 -15.13 -7.39 -32.45
C ALA A 19 -14.40 -6.10 -32.03
N VAL A 20 -13.27 -5.81 -32.66
CA VAL A 20 -12.57 -4.52 -32.51
C VAL A 20 -13.40 -3.43 -33.19
N LEU A 21 -14.33 -2.84 -32.45
CA LEU A 21 -15.11 -1.70 -32.91
C LEU A 21 -14.23 -0.46 -32.99
N LEU A 22 -13.85 -0.11 -34.22
CA LEU A 22 -13.14 1.12 -34.56
C LEU A 22 -13.87 2.35 -33.97
N ARG A 23 -13.12 3.24 -33.31
CA ARG A 23 -13.66 4.49 -32.76
C ARG A 23 -14.32 5.31 -33.87
N ARG A 24 -15.60 5.63 -33.74
CA ARG A 24 -16.24 6.67 -34.54
C ARG A 24 -15.84 8.05 -33.98
N PRO A 25 -15.19 8.93 -34.76
CA PRO A 25 -15.09 10.34 -34.41
C PRO A 25 -16.42 11.02 -34.74
N GLY A 26 -17.06 11.63 -33.74
CA GLY A 26 -18.30 12.35 -33.92
C GLY A 26 -18.63 13.19 -32.68
N THR A 27 -18.74 14.49 -32.87
CA THR A 27 -19.19 15.43 -31.83
C THR A 27 -20.64 15.18 -31.46
N VAL A 28 -20.94 15.03 -30.17
CA VAL A 28 -22.33 14.93 -29.69
C VAL A 28 -23.00 16.31 -29.79
N PRO A 29 -24.11 16.47 -30.52
CA PRO A 29 -24.80 17.76 -30.61
C PRO A 29 -25.46 18.12 -29.27
N ASP A 30 -25.48 19.42 -28.95
CA ASP A 30 -25.84 19.93 -27.61
C ASP A 30 -27.27 19.63 -27.14
N SER A 31 -28.16 19.21 -28.04
CA SER A 31 -29.57 18.90 -27.80
C SER A 31 -29.89 17.44 -27.47
N ALA A 32 -28.88 16.56 -27.36
CA ALA A 32 -29.09 15.15 -27.01
C ALA A 32 -29.47 14.98 -25.52
N PHE A 33 -30.75 14.73 -25.24
CA PHE A 33 -31.23 14.31 -23.91
C PHE A 33 -30.69 12.91 -23.54
N CYS A 34 -30.27 12.74 -22.28
CA CYS A 34 -29.62 11.54 -21.78
C CYS A 34 -30.52 10.79 -20.79
N ASP A 35 -31.38 9.90 -21.30
CA ASP A 35 -32.26 9.05 -20.48
C ASP A 35 -31.75 7.61 -20.37
N GLY A 36 -31.75 7.07 -19.16
CA GLY A 36 -31.38 5.68 -18.85
C GLY A 36 -30.99 5.45 -17.39
N PRO A 37 -31.07 4.22 -16.86
CA PRO A 37 -30.80 3.95 -15.44
C PRO A 37 -29.30 3.99 -15.10
N GLY A 38 -28.96 4.71 -14.01
CA GLY A 38 -27.66 4.63 -13.35
C GLY A 38 -26.45 5.04 -14.20
N SER A 39 -25.43 4.19 -14.26
CA SER A 39 -24.08 4.55 -14.74
C SER A 39 -23.99 5.02 -16.20
N ALA A 40 -25.04 4.85 -17.00
CA ALA A 40 -25.12 5.39 -18.36
C ALA A 40 -25.11 6.94 -18.36
N VAL A 41 -25.87 7.57 -17.46
CA VAL A 41 -25.95 9.04 -17.34
C VAL A 41 -24.60 9.62 -16.92
N GLN A 42 -23.92 8.97 -15.97
CA GLN A 42 -22.59 9.39 -15.49
C GLN A 42 -21.49 9.27 -16.56
N ARG A 43 -21.55 8.25 -17.43
CA ARG A 43 -20.57 8.12 -18.54
C ARG A 43 -20.80 9.18 -19.63
N CYS A 44 -22.04 9.54 -19.91
CA CYS A 44 -22.36 10.62 -20.85
C CYS A 44 -21.89 12.00 -20.36
N THR A 45 -22.13 12.34 -19.09
CA THR A 45 -21.67 13.62 -18.52
C THR A 45 -20.15 13.72 -18.44
N LEU A 46 -19.45 12.62 -18.15
CA LEU A 46 -17.98 12.60 -18.10
C LEU A 46 -17.34 12.85 -19.49
N HIS A 47 -17.99 12.41 -20.58
CA HIS A 47 -17.55 12.74 -21.94
C HIS A 47 -17.76 14.23 -22.26
N ARG A 48 -18.92 14.81 -21.90
CA ARG A 48 -19.23 16.23 -22.17
C ARG A 48 -18.25 17.20 -21.51
N ALA A 49 -17.74 16.87 -20.32
CA ALA A 49 -16.74 17.69 -19.61
C ALA A 49 -15.33 17.63 -20.24
N ARG A 50 -15.03 16.61 -21.06
CA ARG A 50 -13.70 16.39 -21.63
C ARG A 50 -13.48 17.14 -22.94
N ASP A 51 -14.54 17.31 -23.75
CA ASP A 51 -14.48 17.97 -25.04
C ASP A 51 -14.51 19.51 -24.95
N THR A 52 -15.02 20.09 -23.85
CA THR A 52 -15.10 21.55 -23.66
C THR A 52 -13.76 22.22 -23.29
N HIS A 53 -12.76 21.45 -22.84
CA HIS A 53 -11.47 21.98 -22.40
C HIS A 53 -10.43 22.16 -23.52
N SER A 54 -10.74 21.74 -24.75
CA SER A 54 -9.80 21.75 -25.91
C SER A 54 -9.96 22.97 -26.83
N LYS A 55 -10.15 24.17 -26.26
CA LYS A 55 -10.09 25.45 -27.00
C LYS A 55 -8.92 26.29 -26.54
N GLU A 56 -7.80 26.10 -27.22
CA GLU A 56 -6.64 27.00 -27.18
C GLU A 56 -7.08 28.44 -27.48
N ARG A 57 -6.59 29.39 -26.68
CA ARG A 57 -6.81 30.83 -26.93
C ARG A 57 -5.66 31.37 -27.77
N PRO A 58 -5.91 32.04 -28.91
CA PRO A 58 -4.84 32.57 -29.74
C PRO A 58 -4.16 33.77 -29.08
N MET A 59 -2.82 33.82 -29.16
CA MET A 59 -2.04 35.01 -28.83
C MET A 59 -2.39 36.15 -29.81
N THR A 60 -2.69 37.33 -29.29
CA THR A 60 -2.79 38.57 -30.09
C THR A 60 -1.79 39.61 -29.60
N THR A 61 -0.90 40.01 -30.50
CA THR A 61 0.14 41.02 -30.25
C THR A 61 -0.36 42.42 -30.60
N ARG A 62 -0.17 43.42 -29.73
CA ARG A 62 0.21 44.82 -30.09
C ARG A 62 0.40 45.77 -28.88
N SER A 63 1.65 46.21 -28.69
CA SER A 63 2.11 47.61 -28.45
C SER A 63 0.99 48.68 -28.63
N LYS A 64 0.70 49.69 -27.78
CA LYS A 64 1.45 50.61 -26.87
C LYS A 64 0.42 51.31 -25.91
N THR A 65 0.69 52.20 -24.93
CA THR A 65 1.86 52.97 -24.44
C THR A 65 1.66 53.41 -22.95
N ILE A 66 2.77 53.62 -22.21
CA ILE A 66 3.02 54.60 -21.12
C ILE A 66 1.90 55.00 -20.13
N ALA A 67 2.08 54.65 -18.85
CA ALA A 67 1.96 55.54 -17.69
C ALA A 67 2.85 55.01 -16.55
N ALA A 68 3.55 55.88 -15.82
CA ALA A 68 4.58 55.48 -14.86
C ALA A 68 4.05 55.35 -13.42
N PHE A 69 4.47 54.30 -12.70
CA PHE A 69 4.45 54.28 -11.23
C PHE A 69 5.64 53.46 -10.68
N VAL A 70 6.15 53.95 -9.54
CA VAL A 70 7.35 53.55 -8.80
C VAL A 70 7.60 52.04 -8.73
N ALA A 71 8.77 51.59 -9.21
CA ALA A 71 9.26 50.23 -9.01
C ALA A 71 10.35 50.20 -7.93
N ALA A 72 10.04 49.62 -6.77
CA ALA A 72 11.05 49.23 -5.78
C ALA A 72 11.67 47.90 -6.23
N SER A 73 12.97 47.90 -6.54
CA SER A 73 13.69 46.70 -6.98
C SER A 73 13.91 45.70 -5.85
N THR A 74 12.89 44.90 -5.53
CA THR A 74 13.09 43.62 -4.85
C THR A 74 13.56 42.59 -5.87
N VAL A 75 14.83 42.19 -5.77
CA VAL A 75 15.36 41.05 -6.52
C VAL A 75 14.69 39.79 -5.99
N LEU A 76 13.63 39.34 -6.65
CA LEU A 76 13.18 37.96 -6.50
C LEU A 76 14.29 37.08 -7.06
N LEU A 77 15.10 36.51 -6.16
CA LEU A 77 15.86 35.31 -6.47
C LEU A 77 14.84 34.23 -6.80
N ALA A 78 14.60 34.03 -8.10
CA ALA A 78 13.93 32.86 -8.61
C ALA A 78 14.82 31.66 -8.30
N VAL A 79 14.67 31.10 -7.09
CA VAL A 79 15.20 29.78 -6.77
C VAL A 79 14.66 28.87 -7.86
N PRO A 80 15.52 28.21 -8.67
CA PRO A 80 15.01 27.25 -9.61
C PRO A 80 14.33 26.17 -8.78
N ALA A 81 13.01 26.08 -8.91
CA ALA A 81 12.27 24.90 -8.54
C ALA A 81 12.74 23.79 -9.50
N ALA A 82 13.93 23.26 -9.22
CA ALA A 82 14.38 22.03 -9.80
C ALA A 82 13.30 21.01 -9.44
N ALA A 83 12.52 20.65 -10.44
CA ALA A 83 11.70 19.46 -10.38
C ALA A 83 12.68 18.32 -10.15
N MET A 84 12.87 17.96 -8.88
CA MET A 84 13.63 16.77 -8.53
C MET A 84 12.92 15.62 -9.24
N ASP A 85 13.70 14.86 -9.99
CA ASP A 85 13.21 13.72 -10.74
C ASP A 85 12.35 12.85 -9.81
N GLY A 86 11.12 12.56 -10.23
CA GLY A 86 9.98 12.34 -9.32
C GLY A 86 10.04 11.07 -8.46
N GLU A 87 11.16 10.34 -8.52
CA GLU A 87 11.46 9.13 -7.78
C GLU A 87 12.95 9.16 -7.35
N ILE A 88 13.21 9.32 -6.04
CA ILE A 88 14.57 9.36 -5.49
C ILE A 88 15.07 7.92 -5.31
N LEU A 89 16.10 7.55 -6.08
CA LEU A 89 16.71 6.23 -6.00
C LEU A 89 17.58 6.11 -4.74
N ILE A 90 17.53 4.97 -4.04
CA ILE A 90 18.30 4.65 -2.82
C ILE A 90 19.04 3.32 -3.02
N ASP A 91 20.31 3.27 -2.65
CA ASP A 91 21.09 2.04 -2.49
C ASP A 91 22.06 2.18 -1.31
N GLN A 92 22.81 1.11 -1.02
CA GLN A 92 23.76 1.10 0.09
C GLN A 92 24.86 2.19 -0.04
N ALA A 93 25.27 2.55 -1.26
CA ALA A 93 26.29 3.57 -1.46
C ALA A 93 25.74 4.98 -1.18
N LYS A 94 24.50 5.26 -1.61
CA LYS A 94 23.80 6.51 -1.26
C LYS A 94 23.54 6.63 0.24
N VAL A 95 23.08 5.57 0.90
CA VAL A 95 22.92 5.57 2.36
C VAL A 95 24.26 5.87 3.04
N ASN A 96 25.35 5.21 2.63
CA ASN A 96 26.67 5.47 3.20
C ASN A 96 27.21 6.89 2.92
N ALA A 97 26.75 7.54 1.85
CA ALA A 97 27.12 8.92 1.51
C ALA A 97 26.20 9.98 2.16
N GLY A 98 24.99 9.61 2.55
CA GLY A 98 23.95 10.53 3.00
C GLY A 98 23.37 11.37 1.87
N ALA A 99 22.74 12.50 2.23
CA ALA A 99 22.10 13.44 1.32
C ALA A 99 21.06 12.83 0.35
N ILE A 100 20.42 11.71 0.72
CA ILE A 100 19.22 11.18 0.03
C ILE A 100 18.10 12.22 0.04
N THR A 101 17.97 12.93 1.16
CA THR A 101 17.13 14.13 1.30
C THR A 101 17.90 15.27 1.99
N GLN A 102 17.29 16.44 2.11
CA GLN A 102 17.96 17.58 2.75
C GLN A 102 18.10 17.33 4.25
N GLY A 103 19.33 17.30 4.75
CA GLY A 103 19.64 17.01 6.16
C GLY A 103 19.88 15.52 6.46
N ASP A 104 19.76 14.64 5.47
CA ASP A 104 20.13 13.22 5.60
C ASP A 104 21.65 13.05 5.79
N ALA A 105 22.05 12.38 6.86
CA ALA A 105 23.45 12.23 7.26
C ALA A 105 24.08 10.96 6.68
N PRO A 106 25.42 10.89 6.50
CA PRO A 106 26.08 9.68 6.02
C PRO A 106 25.88 8.47 6.96
N GLY A 107 25.38 7.37 6.43
CA GLY A 107 25.17 6.10 7.14
C GLY A 107 23.70 5.82 7.46
N PHE A 108 23.46 5.08 8.55
CA PHE A 108 22.11 4.71 8.98
C PHE A 108 21.70 5.47 10.26
N PRO A 109 20.41 5.87 10.39
CA PRO A 109 19.32 5.63 9.44
C PRO A 109 19.38 6.52 8.19
N ALA A 110 18.80 6.04 7.10
CA ALA A 110 18.54 6.83 5.90
C ALA A 110 17.29 7.68 6.13
N THR A 111 17.45 9.00 6.27
CA THR A 111 16.36 9.91 6.60
C THR A 111 15.65 10.42 5.34
N LEU A 112 14.33 10.30 5.32
CA LEU A 112 13.47 10.83 4.25
C LEU A 112 12.74 12.08 4.74
N SER A 113 13.40 13.24 4.64
CA SER A 113 12.93 14.54 5.15
C SER A 113 12.02 15.31 4.17
N ARG A 114 11.50 14.66 3.12
CA ARG A 114 10.63 15.29 2.11
C ARG A 114 9.52 14.32 1.68
N PRO A 115 8.29 14.80 1.41
CA PRO A 115 7.28 14.00 0.71
C PRO A 115 7.76 13.58 -0.67
N GLY A 116 7.30 12.44 -1.18
CA GLY A 116 7.66 11.97 -2.52
C GLY A 116 7.79 10.45 -2.65
N ARG A 117 8.31 10.01 -3.80
CA ARG A 117 8.53 8.61 -4.11
C ARG A 117 10.01 8.27 -4.02
N TYR A 118 10.31 7.14 -3.42
CA TYR A 118 11.65 6.62 -3.20
C TYR A 118 11.69 5.18 -3.69
N LYS A 119 12.76 4.80 -4.38
CA LYS A 119 12.90 3.45 -4.94
C LYS A 119 14.25 2.85 -4.60
N LEU A 120 14.27 1.60 -4.13
CA LEU A 120 15.52 0.88 -3.97
C LEU A 120 16.11 0.46 -5.33
N THR A 121 17.42 0.65 -5.47
CA THR A 121 18.24 0.17 -6.59
C THR A 121 19.27 -0.87 -6.16
N GLY A 122 19.27 -1.26 -4.87
CA GLY A 122 20.08 -2.32 -4.31
C GLY A 122 19.59 -2.73 -2.92
N ASN A 123 20.08 -3.87 -2.43
CA ASN A 123 19.81 -4.33 -1.06
C ASN A 123 20.44 -3.38 -0.02
N LEU A 124 19.80 -3.25 1.13
CA LEU A 124 20.31 -2.49 2.28
C LEU A 124 20.67 -3.46 3.43
N LYS A 125 21.84 -3.24 4.05
CA LYS A 125 22.36 -3.97 5.21
C LYS A 125 22.52 -3.00 6.38
N VAL A 126 21.51 -2.98 7.24
CA VAL A 126 21.44 -2.09 8.40
C VAL A 126 22.28 -2.67 9.54
N PRO A 127 23.24 -1.92 10.11
CA PRO A 127 24.07 -2.41 11.22
C PRO A 127 23.29 -2.47 12.53
N ALA A 128 23.85 -3.20 13.51
CA ALA A 128 23.35 -3.25 14.88
C ALA A 128 23.09 -1.86 15.47
N GLY A 129 22.00 -1.72 16.22
CA GLY A 129 21.63 -0.50 16.95
C GLY A 129 21.19 0.68 16.07
N LYS A 130 20.90 0.47 14.77
CA LYS A 130 20.45 1.51 13.84
C LYS A 130 19.14 1.15 13.15
N ASN A 131 18.28 2.14 12.94
CA ASN A 131 17.13 2.01 12.06
C ASN A 131 17.58 1.99 10.59
N GLY A 132 16.77 1.38 9.71
CA GLY A 132 17.05 1.30 8.28
C GLY A 132 16.68 2.60 7.55
N ILE A 133 15.39 2.84 7.38
CA ILE A 133 14.83 4.06 6.79
C ILE A 133 13.99 4.76 7.85
N GLU A 134 14.24 6.05 8.05
CA GLU A 134 13.48 6.91 8.97
C GLU A 134 12.69 7.92 8.15
N VAL A 135 11.36 7.87 8.25
CA VAL A 135 10.45 8.67 7.43
C VAL A 135 10.00 9.88 8.24
N ALA A 136 10.58 11.04 7.94
CA ALA A 136 10.42 12.26 8.71
C ALA A 136 9.38 13.24 8.10
N GLN A 137 8.64 12.83 7.07
CA GLN A 137 7.58 13.60 6.42
C GLN A 137 6.39 12.74 5.98
N HIS A 138 5.23 13.38 5.80
CA HIS A 138 4.01 12.76 5.29
C HIS A 138 4.10 12.42 3.79
N ASP A 139 3.17 11.58 3.31
CA ASP A 139 2.98 11.26 1.87
C ASP A 139 4.25 10.71 1.19
N VAL A 140 4.99 9.86 1.90
CA VAL A 140 6.18 9.17 1.41
C VAL A 140 5.82 7.79 0.87
N THR A 141 6.24 7.48 -0.36
CA THR A 141 6.14 6.13 -0.95
C THR A 141 7.52 5.52 -1.09
N ILE A 142 7.72 4.31 -0.55
CA ILE A 142 8.93 3.50 -0.68
C ILE A 142 8.61 2.25 -1.50
N ASP A 143 9.17 2.16 -2.71
CA ASP A 143 9.15 0.97 -3.56
C ASP A 143 10.48 0.22 -3.36
N LEU A 144 10.42 -0.97 -2.74
CA LEU A 144 11.60 -1.78 -2.54
C LEU A 144 12.08 -2.45 -3.84
N ASN A 145 11.31 -2.40 -4.93
CA ASN A 145 11.72 -2.81 -6.27
C ASN A 145 12.33 -4.23 -6.34
N GLY A 146 11.79 -5.16 -5.55
CA GLY A 146 12.26 -6.53 -5.39
C GLY A 146 13.47 -6.72 -4.48
N PHE A 147 14.09 -5.65 -3.98
CA PHE A 147 15.26 -5.70 -3.10
C PHE A 147 14.89 -6.01 -1.64
N THR A 148 15.94 -6.32 -0.87
CA THR A 148 15.87 -6.67 0.55
C THR A 148 16.46 -5.57 1.43
N ILE A 149 15.72 -5.16 2.46
CA ILE A 149 16.27 -4.46 3.63
C ILE A 149 16.53 -5.53 4.70
N SER A 150 17.76 -5.60 5.21
CA SER A 150 18.20 -6.66 6.15
C SER A 150 18.98 -6.10 7.32
N SER A 151 18.76 -6.64 8.52
CA SER A 151 19.62 -6.39 9.69
C SER A 151 20.89 -7.23 9.62
N ASN A 152 22.01 -6.66 10.04
CA ASN A 152 23.30 -7.34 10.09
C ASN A 152 24.11 -6.94 11.35
N PRO A 153 24.17 -7.79 12.39
CA PRO A 153 23.60 -9.14 12.49
C PRO A 153 22.05 -9.16 12.52
N PRO A 154 21.41 -10.29 12.19
CA PRO A 154 19.97 -10.46 12.40
C PRO A 154 19.60 -10.33 13.89
N GLY A 155 18.51 -9.61 14.18
CA GLY A 155 18.00 -9.31 15.51
C GLY A 155 18.49 -7.98 16.11
N GLU A 156 19.58 -7.41 15.58
CA GLU A 156 20.31 -6.31 16.22
C GLU A 156 19.93 -4.90 15.74
N ALA A 157 19.30 -4.76 14.57
CA ALA A 157 18.77 -3.47 14.10
C ALA A 157 17.31 -3.28 14.60
N PRO A 158 16.96 -2.15 15.25
CA PRO A 158 15.64 -1.97 15.83
C PRO A 158 14.51 -1.97 14.78
N THR A 159 14.46 -1.00 13.87
CA THR A 159 13.35 -0.86 12.91
C THR A 159 13.86 -0.76 11.46
N ALA A 160 13.26 -1.50 10.52
CA ALA A 160 13.68 -1.42 9.11
C ALA A 160 13.12 -0.19 8.38
N VAL A 161 11.84 0.10 8.59
CA VAL A 161 11.16 1.33 8.13
C VAL A 161 10.38 1.89 9.31
N ASP A 162 10.77 3.07 9.78
CA ASP A 162 10.19 3.75 10.94
C ASP A 162 9.52 5.07 10.52
N ALA A 163 8.26 5.25 10.91
CA ALA A 163 7.40 6.34 10.46
C ALA A 163 6.32 6.72 11.49
N GLN A 164 6.56 6.49 12.78
CA GLN A 164 5.57 6.59 13.86
C GLN A 164 4.80 7.92 13.89
N ASP A 165 5.47 9.05 13.66
CA ASP A 165 4.89 10.39 13.74
C ASP A 165 4.41 10.97 12.38
N VAL A 166 4.33 10.16 11.32
CA VAL A 166 3.95 10.63 9.97
C VAL A 166 2.83 9.82 9.33
N SER A 167 1.88 10.52 8.71
CA SER A 167 0.78 9.90 7.98
C SER A 167 1.09 9.64 6.51
N GLY A 168 0.37 8.68 5.90
CA GLY A 168 0.39 8.44 4.45
C GLY A 168 1.63 7.71 3.92
N LEU A 169 2.41 7.05 4.79
CA LEU A 169 3.49 6.15 4.35
C LEU A 169 2.94 5.03 3.45
N ARG A 170 3.53 4.81 2.29
CA ARG A 170 3.35 3.60 1.48
C ARG A 170 4.64 2.79 1.41
N VAL A 171 4.59 1.48 1.63
CA VAL A 171 5.73 0.57 1.43
C VAL A 171 5.28 -0.60 0.55
N THR A 172 6.05 -0.90 -0.51
CA THR A 172 5.67 -1.94 -1.48
C THR A 172 6.84 -2.73 -2.05
N ASN A 173 6.55 -3.95 -2.54
CA ASN A 173 7.34 -4.67 -3.54
C ASN A 173 8.77 -5.01 -3.08
N GLY A 174 8.94 -5.78 -2.01
CA GLY A 174 10.25 -6.28 -1.62
C GLY A 174 10.26 -7.09 -0.33
N THR A 175 11.47 -7.32 0.19
CA THR A 175 11.69 -8.15 1.38
C THR A 175 12.26 -7.34 2.55
N ILE A 176 11.77 -7.60 3.76
CA ILE A 176 12.36 -7.09 5.01
C ILE A 176 12.63 -8.27 5.93
N THR A 177 13.83 -8.33 6.52
CA THR A 177 14.24 -9.47 7.34
C THR A 177 15.24 -9.14 8.46
N GLY A 178 15.08 -9.80 9.62
CA GLY A 178 16.05 -9.75 10.71
C GLY A 178 15.93 -8.54 11.66
N PHE A 179 14.88 -7.74 11.61
CA PHE A 179 14.75 -6.56 12.49
C PHE A 179 14.01 -6.88 13.79
N PHE A 180 14.10 -6.02 14.81
CA PHE A 180 13.19 -6.13 15.95
C PHE A 180 11.74 -5.73 15.57
N TYR A 181 11.57 -4.67 14.76
CA TYR A 181 10.35 -4.31 14.02
C TYR A 181 10.65 -4.23 12.52
N ALA A 182 9.88 -4.91 11.67
CA ALA A 182 10.09 -4.78 10.22
C ALA A 182 9.58 -3.44 9.69
N ILE A 183 8.32 -3.09 9.97
CA ILE A 183 7.72 -1.79 9.60
C ILE A 183 6.90 -1.25 10.77
N VAL A 184 7.07 0.04 11.07
CA VAL A 184 6.18 0.80 11.94
C VAL A 184 5.65 2.00 11.15
N THR A 185 4.33 2.07 10.96
CA THR A 185 3.65 3.17 10.25
C THR A 185 3.06 4.18 11.24
N GLY A 186 2.96 5.45 10.88
CA GLY A 186 1.95 6.36 11.44
C GLY A 186 0.58 6.20 10.73
N GLU A 187 -0.35 7.14 10.95
CA GLU A 187 -1.73 7.02 10.47
C GLU A 187 -1.85 6.87 8.94
N LEU A 188 -2.90 6.17 8.47
CA LEU A 188 -3.21 5.99 7.05
C LEU A 188 -2.09 5.30 6.23
N GLY A 189 -1.24 4.51 6.88
CA GLY A 189 -0.17 3.76 6.22
C GLY A 189 -0.71 2.68 5.26
N VAL A 190 0.00 2.41 4.16
CA VAL A 190 -0.36 1.39 3.17
C VAL A 190 0.81 0.47 2.88
N ILE A 191 0.70 -0.79 3.33
CA ILE A 191 1.71 -1.83 3.12
C ILE A 191 1.16 -2.83 2.10
N GLU A 192 1.88 -3.11 1.02
CA GLU A 192 1.34 -3.95 -0.05
C GLU A 192 2.39 -4.76 -0.80
N ASP A 193 2.05 -6.01 -1.14
CA ASP A 193 2.87 -6.86 -1.99
C ASP A 193 4.30 -7.07 -1.39
N MET A 194 4.37 -7.20 -0.06
CA MET A 194 5.60 -7.30 0.75
C MET A 194 5.89 -8.73 1.27
N ARG A 195 7.17 -9.06 1.44
CA ARG A 195 7.63 -10.26 2.18
C ARG A 195 8.40 -9.85 3.44
N ILE A 196 7.77 -10.01 4.60
CA ILE A 196 8.35 -9.70 5.90
C ILE A 196 8.63 -11.03 6.61
N VAL A 197 9.91 -11.33 6.83
CA VAL A 197 10.32 -12.66 7.33
C VAL A 197 11.42 -12.60 8.39
N SER A 198 11.24 -13.34 9.49
CA SER A 198 12.26 -13.46 10.54
C SER A 198 12.68 -12.12 11.16
N SER A 199 11.73 -11.19 11.29
CA SER A 199 11.82 -10.03 12.19
C SER A 199 11.04 -10.33 13.47
N GLY A 200 11.35 -9.68 14.60
CA GLY A 200 10.63 -9.87 15.87
C GLY A 200 9.14 -9.62 15.70
N HIS A 201 8.78 -8.36 15.51
CA HIS A 201 7.47 -7.92 15.07
C HIS A 201 7.47 -7.70 13.56
N GLY A 202 6.39 -8.14 12.89
CA GLY A 202 6.24 -7.94 11.45
C GLY A 202 5.88 -6.50 11.09
N VAL A 203 4.62 -6.13 11.28
CA VAL A 203 4.10 -4.79 10.97
C VAL A 203 3.31 -4.22 12.13
N ALA A 204 3.73 -3.08 12.66
CA ALA A 204 2.90 -2.24 13.51
C ALA A 204 2.16 -1.23 12.63
N LEU A 205 0.84 -1.38 12.54
CA LEU A 205 -0.05 -0.49 11.81
C LEU A 205 -0.70 0.50 12.76
N GLU A 206 -0.75 1.76 12.36
CA GLU A 206 -1.48 2.79 13.08
C GLU A 206 -2.85 3.07 12.46
N LYS A 207 -3.59 4.02 13.06
CA LYS A 207 -4.99 4.28 12.75
C LYS A 207 -5.30 4.45 11.26
N GLY A 208 -6.33 3.75 10.79
CA GLY A 208 -6.86 3.85 9.42
C GLY A 208 -5.95 3.28 8.33
N SER A 209 -4.89 2.56 8.71
CA SER A 209 -3.94 1.95 7.77
C SER A 209 -4.53 0.77 6.98
N ARG A 210 -3.77 0.25 6.02
CA ARG A 210 -4.11 -0.94 5.24
C ARG A 210 -2.89 -1.82 5.00
N ILE A 211 -3.06 -3.13 5.10
CA ILE A 211 -2.07 -4.10 4.62
C ILE A 211 -2.71 -5.16 3.74
N ARG A 212 -2.15 -5.38 2.55
CA ARG A 212 -2.68 -6.32 1.56
C ARG A 212 -1.60 -7.14 0.84
N ASN A 213 -1.98 -8.31 0.32
CA ASN A 213 -1.15 -9.17 -0.54
C ASN A 213 0.25 -9.51 0.03
N SER A 214 0.43 -9.42 1.34
CA SER A 214 1.74 -9.50 1.97
C SER A 214 1.91 -10.83 2.71
N THR A 215 3.14 -11.33 2.77
CA THR A 215 3.51 -12.49 3.60
C THR A 215 4.28 -12.00 4.82
N ILE A 216 3.76 -12.27 6.02
CA ILE A 216 4.38 -11.90 7.30
C ILE A 216 4.62 -13.20 8.08
N ALA A 217 5.88 -13.64 8.15
CA ALA A 217 6.17 -14.99 8.61
C ALA A 217 7.43 -15.18 9.46
N ASN A 218 7.41 -16.24 10.29
CA ASN A 218 8.55 -16.73 11.05
C ASN A 218 9.20 -15.69 11.97
N GLY A 219 8.42 -14.70 12.45
CA GLY A 219 8.87 -13.74 13.44
C GLY A 219 8.85 -14.28 14.87
N SER A 220 9.61 -13.69 15.79
CA SER A 220 9.63 -14.17 17.20
C SER A 220 8.52 -13.58 18.07
N ALA A 221 7.84 -12.53 17.61
CA ALA A 221 6.72 -11.87 18.29
C ALA A 221 5.45 -11.94 17.43
N ALA A 222 4.66 -10.85 17.37
CA ALA A 222 3.40 -10.81 16.62
C ALA A 222 3.61 -10.47 15.13
N GLY A 223 2.77 -11.03 14.26
CA GLY A 223 2.82 -10.76 12.82
C GLY A 223 2.38 -9.34 12.47
N ILE A 224 1.12 -9.01 12.72
CA ILE A 224 0.57 -7.65 12.52
C ILE A 224 -0.01 -7.15 13.85
N THR A 225 0.29 -5.91 14.24
CA THR A 225 -0.08 -5.34 15.56
C THR A 225 -0.52 -3.88 15.49
N SER A 226 -0.98 -3.35 16.64
CA SER A 226 -1.34 -1.94 16.92
C SER A 226 -2.52 -1.36 16.14
N CYS A 227 -3.13 -2.17 15.28
CA CYS A 227 -4.12 -1.70 14.33
C CYS A 227 -5.40 -1.11 14.95
N LYS A 228 -5.67 0.18 14.67
CA LYS A 228 -6.95 0.85 14.95
C LYS A 228 -7.69 1.17 13.64
N GLN A 229 -8.91 0.66 13.47
CA GLN A 229 -9.75 0.93 12.28
C GLN A 229 -9.11 0.56 10.92
N CYS A 230 -8.20 -0.40 10.86
CA CYS A 230 -7.48 -0.74 9.62
C CYS A 230 -8.26 -1.73 8.74
N LEU A 231 -7.77 -1.90 7.50
CA LEU A 231 -8.12 -3.01 6.62
C LEU A 231 -6.92 -3.95 6.46
N ILE A 232 -7.03 -5.17 6.98
CA ILE A 232 -6.00 -6.22 6.88
C ILE A 232 -6.56 -7.32 5.99
N GLU A 233 -6.10 -7.44 4.75
CA GLU A 233 -6.73 -8.36 3.78
C GLU A 233 -5.77 -9.14 2.89
N GLN A 234 -6.17 -10.33 2.43
CA GLN A 234 -5.42 -11.07 1.40
C GLN A 234 -3.95 -11.35 1.77
N ASN A 235 -3.62 -11.37 3.06
CA ASN A 235 -2.27 -11.63 3.57
C ASN A 235 -2.10 -13.09 3.98
N VAL A 236 -0.84 -13.53 4.04
CA VAL A 236 -0.43 -14.80 4.65
C VAL A 236 0.37 -14.49 5.91
N VAL A 237 -0.18 -14.81 7.08
CA VAL A 237 0.41 -14.49 8.39
C VAL A 237 0.69 -15.78 9.16
N THR A 238 1.94 -16.23 9.18
CA THR A 238 2.25 -17.62 9.54
C THR A 238 3.54 -17.84 10.34
N GLY A 239 3.51 -18.76 11.31
CA GLY A 239 4.70 -19.15 12.05
C GLY A 239 5.31 -18.06 12.95
N ASN A 240 4.55 -17.02 13.29
CA ASN A 240 5.02 -15.97 14.21
C ASN A 240 4.90 -16.46 15.67
N GLY A 241 5.85 -16.08 16.54
CA GLY A 241 5.99 -16.63 17.89
C GLY A 241 4.88 -16.25 18.88
N LEU A 242 4.16 -15.17 18.63
CA LEU A 242 2.97 -14.74 19.40
C LEU A 242 1.72 -14.82 18.50
N SER A 243 0.79 -13.88 18.65
CA SER A 243 -0.45 -13.85 17.89
C SER A 243 -0.18 -13.52 16.42
N GLY A 244 -0.95 -14.08 15.50
CA GLY A 244 -0.80 -13.77 14.07
C GLY A 244 -1.11 -12.31 13.79
N ILE A 245 -2.33 -11.90 14.13
CA ILE A 245 -2.85 -10.54 13.94
C ILE A 245 -3.45 -10.04 15.26
N SER A 246 -3.06 -8.85 15.69
CA SER A 246 -3.64 -8.13 16.83
C SER A 246 -4.25 -6.80 16.38
N VAL A 247 -5.53 -6.60 16.67
CA VAL A 247 -6.30 -5.40 16.32
C VAL A 247 -7.01 -4.82 17.55
N ALA A 248 -7.20 -3.50 17.57
CA ALA A 248 -8.18 -2.82 18.42
C ALA A 248 -9.49 -2.51 17.67
N GLY A 249 -9.50 -2.63 16.34
CA GLY A 249 -10.71 -2.55 15.53
C GLY A 249 -10.44 -2.40 14.04
N GLY A 250 -11.49 -2.50 13.22
CA GLY A 250 -11.38 -2.52 11.75
C GLY A 250 -11.83 -3.85 11.15
N SER A 251 -11.25 -4.23 10.01
CA SER A 251 -11.67 -5.43 9.25
C SER A 251 -10.49 -6.32 8.87
N VAL A 252 -10.58 -7.60 9.21
CA VAL A 252 -9.61 -8.65 8.85
C VAL A 252 -10.26 -9.57 7.81
N LEU A 253 -9.90 -9.44 6.53
CA LEU A 253 -10.66 -10.02 5.41
C LEU A 253 -9.83 -10.91 4.46
N GLY A 254 -10.21 -12.18 4.27
CA GLY A 254 -9.61 -13.00 3.21
C GLY A 254 -8.15 -13.41 3.46
N ASN A 255 -7.70 -13.45 4.72
CA ASN A 255 -6.32 -13.80 5.07
C ASN A 255 -6.16 -15.30 5.36
N VAL A 256 -4.95 -15.81 5.16
CA VAL A 256 -4.51 -17.12 5.67
C VAL A 256 -3.66 -16.88 6.92
N ILE A 257 -4.14 -17.33 8.08
CA ILE A 257 -3.52 -17.07 9.37
C ILE A 257 -3.23 -18.42 10.03
N ALA A 258 -1.97 -18.86 10.05
CA ALA A 258 -1.65 -20.26 10.33
C ALA A 258 -0.43 -20.48 11.21
N GLY A 259 -0.51 -21.42 12.15
CA GLY A 259 0.66 -21.88 12.92
C GLY A 259 1.38 -20.81 13.74
N ASN A 260 0.69 -19.73 14.12
CA ASN A 260 1.24 -18.72 15.03
C ASN A 260 1.19 -19.25 16.48
N GLY A 261 2.14 -18.84 17.33
CA GLY A 261 2.35 -19.42 18.66
C GLY A 261 1.18 -19.19 19.62
N ASP A 262 0.49 -18.05 19.47
CA ASP A 262 -0.73 -17.68 20.17
C ASP A 262 -1.91 -17.56 19.17
N TYR A 263 -3.07 -17.00 19.55
CA TYR A 263 -4.25 -16.89 18.68
C TYR A 263 -3.93 -16.34 17.28
N GLY A 264 -4.63 -16.84 16.26
CA GLY A 264 -4.49 -16.32 14.90
C GLY A 264 -4.95 -14.86 14.83
N LEU A 265 -6.08 -14.55 15.47
CA LEU A 265 -6.59 -13.20 15.61
C LEU A 265 -6.86 -12.86 17.08
N VAL A 266 -6.27 -11.77 17.56
CA VAL A 266 -6.60 -11.12 18.83
C VAL A 266 -7.30 -9.79 18.54
N SER A 267 -8.45 -9.58 19.16
CA SER A 267 -9.06 -8.26 19.27
C SER A 267 -8.91 -7.75 20.70
N SER A 268 -8.65 -6.46 20.86
CA SER A 268 -8.64 -5.78 22.17
C SER A 268 -9.81 -4.79 22.28
N THR A 269 -10.34 -4.59 23.48
CA THR A 269 -11.50 -3.70 23.77
C THR A 269 -11.12 -2.22 23.93
N GLY A 270 -9.84 -1.87 23.88
CA GLY A 270 -9.28 -0.67 24.51
C GLY A 270 -9.96 0.66 24.18
N ASP A 271 -10.43 0.81 22.94
CA ASP A 271 -11.04 2.06 22.43
C ASP A 271 -12.57 1.95 22.20
N ALA A 272 -13.23 0.86 22.62
CA ALA A 272 -14.61 0.51 22.25
C ALA A 272 -14.89 0.45 20.72
N ILE A 273 -13.83 0.31 19.93
CA ILE A 273 -13.89 0.04 18.49
C ILE A 273 -14.05 -1.46 18.29
N TRP A 274 -14.86 -1.86 17.32
CA TRP A 274 -15.12 -3.26 17.02
C TRP A 274 -14.23 -3.76 15.88
N ALA A 275 -13.75 -5.00 16.00
CA ALA A 275 -13.11 -5.72 14.90
C ALA A 275 -14.12 -6.65 14.23
N GLY A 276 -14.17 -6.64 12.90
CA GLY A 276 -14.87 -7.65 12.09
C GLY A 276 -13.88 -8.57 11.39
N TYR A 277 -14.14 -9.87 11.34
CA TYR A 277 -13.28 -10.82 10.62
C TYR A 277 -14.07 -11.74 9.68
N GLY A 278 -13.71 -11.78 8.40
CA GLY A 278 -14.43 -12.54 7.38
C GLY A 278 -13.60 -13.07 6.22
N ASN A 279 -14.08 -14.12 5.56
CA ASN A 279 -13.39 -14.87 4.50
C ASN A 279 -12.00 -15.42 4.88
N ASN A 280 -11.65 -15.48 6.18
CA ASN A 280 -10.32 -15.91 6.61
C ASN A 280 -10.25 -17.43 6.78
N LEU A 281 -9.03 -17.96 6.62
CA LEU A 281 -8.65 -19.32 6.97
C LEU A 281 -7.71 -19.28 8.18
N LEU A 282 -8.16 -19.79 9.33
CA LEU A 282 -7.39 -19.82 10.58
C LEU A 282 -7.17 -21.26 11.07
N PHE A 283 -5.92 -21.73 11.17
CA PHE A 283 -5.64 -23.08 11.66
C PHE A 283 -4.27 -23.22 12.32
N GLY A 284 -4.18 -24.13 13.30
CA GLY A 284 -2.91 -24.46 13.96
C GLY A 284 -2.32 -23.33 14.80
N ASN A 285 -3.00 -22.18 14.94
CA ASN A 285 -2.59 -21.12 15.86
C ASN A 285 -2.86 -21.55 17.31
N ASN A 286 -2.21 -20.90 18.29
CA ASN A 286 -2.41 -21.16 19.73
C ASN A 286 -2.25 -22.66 20.10
N GLY A 287 -1.22 -23.31 19.57
CA GLY A 287 -1.01 -24.76 19.75
C GLY A 287 -2.15 -25.65 19.22
N GLY A 288 -3.00 -25.15 18.33
CA GLY A 288 -4.19 -25.85 17.83
C GLY A 288 -5.46 -25.65 18.66
N ASN A 289 -5.47 -24.72 19.62
CA ASN A 289 -6.64 -24.39 20.45
C ASN A 289 -7.55 -23.36 19.76
N ALA A 290 -8.29 -22.54 20.51
CA ALA A 290 -9.13 -21.48 19.95
C ALA A 290 -8.32 -20.54 19.04
N GLN A 291 -8.87 -20.22 17.85
CA GLN A 291 -8.15 -19.50 16.80
C GLN A 291 -8.32 -17.96 16.89
N VAL A 292 -9.35 -17.49 17.60
CA VAL A 292 -9.68 -16.06 17.76
C VAL A 292 -9.92 -15.77 19.24
N PHE A 293 -9.48 -14.60 19.71
CA PHE A 293 -9.68 -14.12 21.08
C PHE A 293 -10.16 -12.65 21.10
N GLY A 294 -10.98 -12.31 22.10
CA GLY A 294 -11.48 -10.95 22.32
C GLY A 294 -12.75 -10.59 21.52
N PRO A 295 -13.16 -9.31 21.52
CA PRO A 295 -14.44 -8.81 20.98
C PRO A 295 -14.43 -8.69 19.43
N ALA A 296 -14.11 -9.77 18.73
CA ALA A 296 -14.14 -9.82 17.26
C ALA A 296 -15.49 -10.37 16.77
N PHE A 297 -16.18 -9.62 15.90
CA PHE A 297 -17.41 -10.09 15.26
C PHE A 297 -17.10 -10.92 14.01
N GLN A 298 -17.67 -12.12 13.96
CA GLN A 298 -17.55 -13.00 12.81
C GLN A 298 -18.41 -12.47 11.64
N LEU A 299 -17.73 -12.02 10.58
CA LEU A 299 -18.32 -11.70 9.29
C LEU A 299 -18.29 -12.97 8.43
N HIS A 300 -19.41 -13.66 8.30
CA HIS A 300 -19.46 -14.95 7.60
C HIS A 300 -19.07 -14.84 6.10
N PRO A 301 -18.44 -15.88 5.52
CA PRO A 301 -17.93 -17.11 6.15
C PRO A 301 -16.51 -16.95 6.73
N ASN A 302 -16.11 -17.79 7.69
CA ASN A 302 -14.69 -18.03 8.01
C ASN A 302 -14.48 -19.55 8.12
N VAL A 303 -13.26 -20.01 7.87
CA VAL A 303 -12.85 -21.41 8.11
C VAL A 303 -11.84 -21.41 9.25
N CYS A 304 -12.22 -21.97 10.39
CA CYS A 304 -11.33 -22.11 11.54
C CYS A 304 -11.19 -23.59 11.93
N GLN A 305 -9.97 -24.03 12.23
CA GLN A 305 -9.72 -25.33 12.87
C GLN A 305 -9.06 -25.09 14.23
N PRO A 306 -9.65 -25.58 15.35
CA PRO A 306 -10.78 -26.51 15.44
C PRO A 306 -12.16 -25.87 15.26
N ALA A 307 -12.33 -24.60 15.62
CA ALA A 307 -13.59 -23.86 15.45
C ALA A 307 -13.34 -22.35 15.46
N CYS A 308 -14.29 -21.57 14.93
CA CYS A 308 -14.38 -20.13 15.17
C CYS A 308 -15.27 -19.92 16.41
N PRO A 309 -15.01 -18.90 17.25
CA PRO A 309 -15.96 -18.47 18.29
C PRO A 309 -17.25 -17.90 17.71
#